data_AF-A0A1V4TPR5-F1
#
_entry.id   AF-A0A1V4TPR5-F1
#
_cell.length_a   1.000
_cell.length_b   1.000
_cell.length_c   1.000
_cell.angle_alpha   90.00
_cell.angle_beta   90.00
_cell.angle_gamma   90.00
#
_symmetry.space_group_name_H-M   'P 1'
#
loop_
_entity.id
_entity.type
_entity.pdbx_description
1 polymer ?
#
loop_
_entity_poly.entity_id
_entity_poly.type
_entity_poly.pdbx_seq_one_letter_code
_entity_poly.pdbx_strand_id
1 'polypeptide(L)' 'MTDNFDVVRYRKRVLVETKFSVLKRRFGADLKSRSFQIQKKEIACKIILANLDRIILFVWIEGFYRADFINSNFCIF' A
#
# COMPACT_ATOMS: atom_id res chain seq x y z
N MET A 1 -9.79 -1.29 36.77
CA MET A 1 -8.42 -1.75 36.44
C MET A 1 -8.06 -1.29 35.03
N THR A 2 -7.63 -0.03 34.85
CA THR A 2 -6.97 0.47 33.63
C THR A 2 -6.28 1.79 33.98
N ASP A 3 -5.24 1.75 34.80
CA ASP A 3 -4.65 2.99 35.33
C ASP A 3 -3.67 3.67 34.35
N ASN A 4 -3.27 3.02 33.24
CA ASN A 4 -2.31 3.62 32.29
C ASN A 4 -2.57 3.15 30.84
N PHE A 5 -3.65 3.62 30.23
CA PHE A 5 -3.88 3.40 28.79
C PHE A 5 -3.02 4.36 27.96
N ASP A 6 -1.94 3.84 27.36
CA ASP A 6 -1.09 4.61 26.45
C ASP A 6 -1.76 4.76 25.08
N VAL A 7 -2.50 5.87 24.94
CA VAL A 7 -3.20 6.26 23.70
C VAL A 7 -2.25 6.38 22.51
N VAL A 8 -1.00 6.82 22.73
CA VAL A 8 -0.03 7.02 21.66
C VAL A 8 0.42 5.68 21.10
N ARG A 9 0.75 4.73 21.98
CA ARG A 9 1.09 3.36 21.58
C ARG A 9 -0.08 2.66 20.91
N TYR A 10 -1.29 2.86 21.40
CA TYR A 10 -2.50 2.30 20.80
C TYR A 10 -2.71 2.80 19.36
N ARG A 11 -2.64 4.12 19.13
CA ARG A 11 -2.78 4.70 17.77
C ARG A 11 -1.76 4.14 16.79
N LYS A 12 -0.50 3.99 17.21
CA LYS A 12 0.56 3.39 16.37
C LYS A 12 0.23 1.94 16.00
N ARG A 13 -0.27 1.14 16.95
CA ARG A 13 -0.69 -0.25 16.70
C ARG A 13 -1.83 -0.31 15.68
N VAL A 14 -2.88 0.50 15.86
CA VAL A 14 -4.03 0.55 14.94
C VAL A 14 -3.58 0.88 13.51
N LEU A 15 -2.65 1.80 13.35
CA LEU A 15 -2.09 2.18 12.05
C LEU A 15 -1.39 0.98 11.38
N VAL A 16 -0.53 0.29 12.13
CA VAL A 16 0.18 -0.89 11.65
C VAL A 16 -0.79 -2.02 11.30
N GLU A 17 -1.75 -2.34 12.17
CA GLU A 17 -2.78 -3.36 11.93
C GLU A 17 -3.62 -3.05 10.70
N THR A 18 -4.00 -1.78 10.50
CA THR A 18 -4.73 -1.34 9.31
C THR A 18 -3.90 -1.55 8.04
N LYS A 19 -2.62 -1.16 8.04
CA LYS A 19 -1.74 -1.38 6.88
C LYS A 19 -1.54 -2.87 6.59
N PHE A 20 -1.35 -3.70 7.61
CA PHE A 20 -1.27 -5.15 7.45
C PHE A 20 -2.58 -5.76 6.94
N SER A 21 -3.74 -5.24 7.37
CA SER A 21 -5.05 -5.67 6.88
C SER A 21 -5.21 -5.39 5.39
N VAL A 22 -4.83 -4.20 4.93
CA VAL A 22 -4.82 -3.84 3.50
C VAL A 22 -3.88 -4.75 2.72
N LEU A 23 -2.67 -5.01 3.24
CA LEU A 23 -1.69 -5.87 2.59
C LEU A 23 -2.21 -7.31 2.42
N LYS A 24 -2.81 -7.88 3.46
CA LYS A 24 -3.39 -9.24 3.44
C LYS A 24 -4.55 -9.35 2.46
N ARG A 25 -5.40 -8.33 2.32
CA ARG A 25 -6.49 -8.32 1.33
C ARG A 25 -5.96 -8.30 -0.10
N ARG A 26 -4.83 -7.63 -0.35
CA ARG A 26 -4.31 -7.42 -1.69
C ARG A 26 -3.41 -8.56 -2.19
N PHE A 27 -2.59 -9.13 -1.31
CA PHE A 27 -1.60 -10.17 -1.66
C PHE A 27 -1.88 -11.54 -1.02
N GLY A 28 -3.05 -11.69 -0.38
CA GLY A 28 -3.39 -12.87 0.41
C GLY A 28 -2.78 -12.82 1.82
N ALA A 29 -3.45 -13.50 2.75
CA ALA A 29 -2.97 -13.64 4.13
C ALA A 29 -1.86 -14.70 4.27
N ASP A 30 -1.71 -15.57 3.27
CA ASP A 30 -0.86 -16.73 3.36
C ASP A 30 0.62 -16.40 3.12
N LEU A 31 1.47 -17.04 3.92
CA LEU A 31 2.91 -17.07 3.75
C LEU A 31 3.28 -18.51 3.38
N LYS A 32 3.84 -18.70 2.18
CA LYS A 32 4.11 -20.05 1.66
C LYS A 32 5.33 -20.69 2.32
N SER A 33 6.24 -19.88 2.86
CA SER A 33 7.49 -20.40 3.42
C SER A 33 7.35 -20.87 4.86
N ARG A 34 8.00 -22.00 5.20
CA ARG A 34 8.12 -22.50 6.57
C ARG A 34 9.25 -21.85 7.38
N SER A 35 10.21 -21.19 6.71
CA SER A 35 11.34 -20.55 7.37
C SER A 35 11.04 -19.10 7.73
N PHE A 36 11.19 -18.74 9.01
CA PHE A 36 10.92 -17.39 9.51
C PHE A 36 11.72 -16.30 8.77
N GLN A 37 12.98 -16.57 8.42
CA GLN A 37 13.80 -15.61 7.67
C GLN A 37 13.22 -15.32 6.28
N ILE A 38 12.69 -16.35 5.63
CA ILE A 38 12.07 -16.21 4.30
C ILE A 38 10.71 -15.52 4.43
N GLN A 39 9.92 -15.84 5.47
CA GLN A 39 8.66 -15.13 5.75
C GLN A 39 8.86 -13.62 5.94
N LYS A 40 9.90 -13.21 6.67
CA LYS A 40 10.25 -11.79 6.81
C LYS A 40 10.55 -11.14 5.46
N LYS A 41 11.30 -11.82 4.60
CA LYS A 41 11.60 -11.34 3.25
C LYS A 41 10.34 -11.25 2.38
N GLU A 42 9.46 -12.25 2.44
CA GLU A 42 8.19 -12.27 1.71
C GLU A 42 7.30 -11.07 2.11
N ILE A 43 7.15 -10.82 3.41
CA ILE A 43 6.39 -9.66 3.91
C ILE A 43 7.02 -8.34 3.45
N ALA A 44 8.35 -8.20 3.54
CA ALA A 44 9.04 -7.00 3.08
C ALA A 44 8.82 -6.76 1.58
N CYS A 45 8.92 -7.80 0.75
CA CYS A 45 8.62 -7.72 -0.69
C CYS A 45 7.17 -7.31 -0.95
N LYS A 46 6.19 -7.90 -0.26
CA LYS A 46 4.77 -7.51 -0.38
C LYS A 46 4.55 -6.04 -0.06
N ILE A 47 5.21 -5.51 0.97
CA ILE A 47 5.12 -4.08 1.36
C ILE A 47 5.72 -3.17 0.27
N ILE A 48 6.91 -3.51 -0.24
CA ILE A 48 7.55 -2.74 -1.32
C ILE A 48 6.66 -2.71 -2.56
N LEU A 49 6.10 -3.85 -2.94
CA LEU A 49 5.23 -3.97 -4.11
C LEU A 49 3.92 -3.19 -3.93
N ALA A 50 3.35 -3.19 -2.72
CA ALA A 50 2.17 -2.38 -2.40
C ALA A 50 2.41 -0.87 -2.57
N ASN A 51 3.62 -0.41 -2.24
CA ASN A 51 4.02 0.98 -2.40
C ASN A 51 4.31 1.33 -3.87
N LEU A 52 5.01 0.44 -4.59
CA LEU A 52 5.29 0.61 -6.01
C LEU A 52 4.02 0.67 -6.85
N ASP A 53 3.06 -0.20 -6.58
CA ASP A 53 1.77 -0.20 -7.27
C ASP A 53 1.05 1.15 -7.15
N ARG A 54 1.10 1.80 -5.98
CA ARG A 54 0.54 3.15 -5.81
C ARG A 54 1.26 4.20 -6.65
N ILE A 55 2.58 4.10 -6.78
CA ILE A 55 3.39 5.01 -7.61
C ILE A 55 3.06 4.81 -9.09
N ILE A 56 2.97 3.55 -9.54
CA ILE A 56 2.62 3.23 -10.92
C ILE A 56 1.23 3.78 -11.24
N LEU A 57 0.23 3.53 -10.39
CA LEU A 57 -1.11 4.08 -10.55
C LEU A 57 -1.10 5.61 -10.62
N PHE A 58 -0.32 6.27 -9.77
CA PHE A 58 -0.17 7.73 -9.79
C PHE A 58 0.42 8.23 -11.12
N VAL A 59 1.51 7.63 -11.58
CA VAL A 59 2.15 7.98 -12.87
C VAL A 59 1.21 7.70 -14.04
N TRP A 60 0.44 6.60 -13.99
CA TRP A 60 -0.51 6.24 -15.03
C TRP A 60 -1.65 7.26 -15.11
N ILE A 61 -2.22 7.64 -13.97
CA ILE A 61 -3.24 8.70 -13.87
C ILE A 61 -2.70 10.01 -14.43
N GLU A 62 -1.59 10.52 -13.91
CA GLU A 62 -0.99 11.79 -14.36
C GLU A 62 -0.65 11.77 -15.86
N GLY A 63 -0.05 10.68 -16.34
CA GLY A 63 0.31 10.52 -17.75
C GLY A 63 -0.90 10.42 -18.68
N PHE A 64 -1.93 9.69 -18.27
CA PHE A 64 -3.16 9.50 -19.07
C PHE A 64 -4.00 10.79 -19.12
N TYR A 65 -4.24 11.43 -17.98
CA TYR A 65 -4.96 12.72 -17.93
C TYR A 65 -4.20 13.83 -18.67
N ARG A 66 -2.86 13.83 -18.65
CA ARG A 66 -2.06 14.77 -19.45
C ARG A 66 -2.25 14.54 -20.95
N ALA A 67 -2.37 13.29 -21.40
CA ALA A 67 -2.62 12.98 -22.81
C ALA A 67 -4.03 13.39 -23.25
N ASP A 68 -5.05 13.11 -22.43
CA ASP A 68 -6.44 13.51 -22.70
C ASP A 68 -6.62 15.04 -22.75
N PHE A 69 -5.94 15.78 -21.87
CA PHE A 69 -5.96 17.25 -21.90
C PHE A 69 -5.36 17.82 -23.20
N ILE A 70 -4.25 17.25 -23.67
CA ILE A 70 -3.60 17.69 -24.93
C ILE A 70 -4.49 17.36 -26.14
N ASN A 71 -5.11 16.18 -26.16
CA ASN A 71 -5.98 15.75 -27.26
C ASN A 71 -7.27 16.58 -27.34
N SER A 72 -7.86 16.91 -26.18
CA SER A 72 -9.04 17.79 -26.10
C SER A 72 -8.76 19.21 -26.62
N ASN A 73 -7.59 19.78 -26.33
CA ASN A 73 -7.21 21.11 -26.84
C ASN A 73 -6.88 21.13 -28.34
N PHE A 74 -6.44 20.00 -28.92
CA PHE A 74 -6.15 19.90 -30.36
C PHE A 74 -7.42 19.68 -31.20
N CYS A 75 -8.50 19.15 -30.61
CA CYS A 75 -9.78 18.94 -31.29
C CYS A 75 -10.64 20.23 -31.39
N ILE A 76 -10.19 21.33 -30.77
CA ILE A 76 -10.89 22.63 -30.76
C ILE A 76 -10.29 23.62 -31.78
N PHE A 77 -9.24 23.24 -32.54
CA PHE A 77 -8.66 24.03 -33.63
C PHE A 77 -8.91 23.41 -35.01
#